data_AF-A0A1Y2NXV2-F1
#
_entry.id   AF-A0A1Y2NXV2-F1
#
_cell.length_a   1.000
_cell.length_b   1.000
_cell.length_c   1.000
_cell.angle_alpha   90.00
_cell.angle_beta   90.00
_cell.angle_gamma   90.00
#
_symmetry.space_group_name_H-M   'P 1'
#
loop_
_entity.id
_entity.type
_entity.pdbx_description
1 polymer ?
#
loop_
_entity_poly.entity_id
_entity_poly.type
_entity_poly.pdbx_seq_one_letter_code
_entity_poly.pdbx_strand_id
1 'polypeptide(L)'
;MTTSTGAYHVAVDHLDPDTLTPTTTYLGTCDQAHVDEVRAIAALDTSPHHLLDHPRQPGAFLVLRADGDLDVYVPVDAPDYTVRTPDPDPQDPAAGGSIDTPAPGAADRPVEPDRPRGAAGPAYIAGAVRFGAQRIGGAMDTPTAPPRAVWHTTESPAGSAYFYSIAAYLIRVGAEPQVIYDPESDRLGQFGPLTSSGRALRNDGARRTNREGRVCIQVEVLGRARSPWTNGFDPAAKPNYRKLIAAMRAHGIPDTWPAGPPPATAAAATRRDRTTWQTKGGHYGHSQVPGNDHWDPGAIDTSLVPGPRPGTGDDTPAAGSGVYVVKKGDTLSAIAVRHSTTTAALAKLNDIKDPDRIRAGQRLRLPGVAAAKPQYEPFPGAAFFHTGRRSPLVTAMGRRLVAEGCGRYNHGPGPQWTNADRASYAAWQRKLGYSGTDADGIPGKASWDALKVPKQL
;
A
#
# COMPACT_ATOMS: atom_id res chain seq x y z
N MET A 1 32.61 -31.09 -2.35
CA MET A 1 32.16 -29.75 -1.92
C MET A 1 31.48 -29.92 -0.58
N THR A 2 32.09 -29.44 0.49
CA THR A 2 31.59 -29.56 1.87
C THR A 2 30.32 -28.74 2.02
N THR A 3 29.16 -29.42 2.07
CA THR A 3 27.90 -28.85 2.54
C THR A 3 28.11 -28.35 3.96
N SER A 4 28.09 -27.03 4.16
CA SER A 4 28.03 -26.47 5.50
C SER A 4 26.73 -26.95 6.15
N THR A 5 26.85 -27.85 7.12
CA THR A 5 25.74 -28.26 7.98
C THR A 5 25.45 -27.12 8.97
N GLY A 6 24.73 -26.09 8.53
CA GLY A 6 24.34 -24.97 9.37
C GLY A 6 23.06 -25.28 10.16
N ALA A 7 23.05 -24.99 11.46
CA ALA A 7 21.81 -24.89 12.24
C ALA A 7 21.30 -23.45 12.22
N TYR A 8 19.99 -23.27 12.38
CA TYR A 8 19.34 -21.95 12.36
C TYR A 8 18.48 -21.78 13.59
N HIS A 9 18.49 -20.58 14.17
CA HIS A 9 17.42 -20.11 15.04
C HIS A 9 16.16 -19.85 14.22
N VAL A 10 15.01 -20.28 14.73
CA VAL A 10 13.70 -20.07 14.13
C VAL A 10 12.82 -19.28 15.07
N ALA A 11 12.18 -18.24 14.57
CA ALA A 11 11.15 -17.49 15.27
C ALA A 11 10.02 -17.12 14.31
N VAL A 12 8.87 -16.74 14.85
CA VAL A 12 7.76 -16.20 14.06
C VAL A 12 7.33 -14.89 14.67
N ASP A 13 7.29 -13.85 13.85
CA ASP A 13 6.64 -12.60 14.20
C ASP A 13 5.14 -12.74 13.87
N HIS A 14 4.33 -12.76 14.92
CA HIS A 14 2.88 -12.84 14.88
C HIS A 14 2.27 -11.48 15.20
N LEU A 15 1.14 -11.20 14.58
CA LEU A 15 0.35 -10.03 14.93
C LEU A 15 -0.79 -10.46 15.83
N ASP A 16 -0.86 -9.84 16.99
CA ASP A 16 -2.04 -9.97 17.82
C ASP A 16 -3.26 -9.48 17.02
N PRO A 17 -4.30 -10.32 16.84
CA PRO A 17 -5.39 -10.02 15.90
C PRO A 17 -6.24 -8.82 16.33
N ASP A 18 -6.22 -8.46 17.61
CA ASP A 18 -7.06 -7.41 18.18
C ASP A 18 -6.31 -6.07 18.30
N THR A 19 -5.04 -6.12 18.70
CA THR A 19 -4.20 -4.94 18.93
C THR A 19 -3.30 -4.61 17.75
N LEU A 20 -3.08 -5.57 16.85
CA LEU A 20 -2.15 -5.47 15.71
C LEU A 20 -0.71 -5.18 16.15
N THR A 21 -0.40 -5.51 17.41
CA THR A 21 0.95 -5.43 17.98
C THR A 21 1.75 -6.63 17.50
N PRO A 22 2.93 -6.44 16.90
CA PRO A 22 3.82 -7.54 16.57
C PRO A 22 4.41 -8.15 17.85
N THR A 23 4.32 -9.47 17.95
CA THR A 23 4.94 -10.30 18.99
C THR A 23 5.82 -11.33 18.33
N THR A 24 6.93 -11.70 18.96
CA THR A 24 7.85 -12.71 18.42
C THR A 24 7.77 -13.96 19.27
N THR A 25 7.48 -15.10 18.64
CA THR A 25 7.55 -16.42 19.28
C THR A 25 8.81 -17.14 18.80
N TYR A 26 9.74 -17.41 19.71
CA TYR A 26 10.93 -18.20 19.40
C TYR A 26 10.59 -19.70 19.41
N LEU A 27 10.93 -20.40 18.32
CA LEU A 27 10.59 -21.81 18.12
C LEU A 27 11.75 -22.77 18.37
N GLY A 28 12.95 -22.26 18.64
CA GLY A 28 14.15 -23.07 18.87
C GLY A 28 15.10 -23.06 17.67
N THR A 29 15.82 -24.16 17.49
CA THR A 29 16.75 -24.34 16.36
C THR A 29 16.30 -25.44 15.41
N CYS A 30 16.60 -25.28 14.12
CA CYS A 30 16.41 -26.31 13.09
C CYS A 30 17.72 -26.57 12.34
N ASP A 31 17.78 -27.67 11.58
CA ASP A 31 18.93 -28.01 10.75
C ASP A 31 18.81 -27.45 9.32
N GLN A 32 19.86 -27.64 8.52
CA GLN A 32 19.91 -27.21 7.13
C GLN A 32 18.86 -27.92 6.27
N ALA A 33 18.52 -29.17 6.56
CA ALA A 33 17.54 -29.92 5.77
C ALA A 33 16.14 -29.29 5.87
N HIS A 34 15.75 -28.85 7.06
CA HIS A 34 14.51 -28.09 7.25
C HIS A 34 14.53 -26.75 6.49
N VAL A 35 15.65 -26.02 6.55
CA VAL A 35 15.79 -24.74 5.81
C VAL A 35 15.68 -24.94 4.30
N ASP A 36 16.32 -26.00 3.77
CA ASP A 36 16.28 -26.32 2.35
C ASP A 36 14.84 -26.66 1.90
N GLU A 37 14.10 -27.39 2.72
CA GLU A 37 12.68 -27.69 2.49
C GLU A 37 11.82 -26.42 2.48
N VAL A 38 11.96 -25.55 3.49
CA VAL A 38 11.22 -24.29 3.58
C VAL A 38 11.48 -23.40 2.36
N ARG A 39 12.75 -23.27 1.95
CA ARG A 39 13.12 -22.50 0.74
C ARG A 39 12.55 -23.13 -0.53
N ALA A 40 12.58 -24.46 -0.65
CA ALA A 40 11.99 -25.16 -1.78
C ALA A 40 10.48 -24.93 -1.88
N ILE A 41 9.76 -24.98 -0.76
CA ILE A 41 8.31 -24.70 -0.71
C ILE A 41 8.03 -23.25 -1.08
N ALA A 42 8.79 -22.29 -0.56
CA ALA A 42 8.60 -20.87 -0.85
C ALA A 42 8.96 -20.51 -2.31
N ALA A 43 9.79 -21.31 -2.98
CA ALA A 43 10.16 -21.13 -4.38
C ALA A 43 9.14 -21.68 -5.39
N LEU A 44 8.12 -22.42 -4.94
CA LEU A 44 7.06 -22.91 -5.84
C LEU A 44 6.23 -21.74 -6.38
N ASP A 45 5.92 -21.75 -7.69
CA ASP A 45 5.08 -20.71 -8.32
C ASP A 45 3.68 -20.60 -7.70
N THR A 46 3.19 -21.70 -7.13
CA THR A 46 1.90 -21.77 -6.44
C THR A 46 1.99 -21.50 -4.95
N SER A 47 3.19 -21.23 -4.43
CA SER A 47 3.39 -21.05 -3.00
C SER A 47 2.64 -19.81 -2.50
N PRO A 48 1.86 -19.93 -1.41
CA PRO A 48 1.32 -18.75 -0.74
C PRO A 48 2.38 -18.03 0.09
N HIS A 49 3.58 -18.62 0.22
CA HIS A 49 4.69 -18.10 0.99
C HIS A 49 5.62 -17.27 0.11
N HIS A 50 6.12 -16.18 0.66
CA HIS A 50 7.03 -15.29 -0.05
C HIS A 50 8.37 -15.19 0.69
N LEU A 51 9.40 -15.74 0.05
CA LEU A 51 10.76 -15.76 0.56
C LEU A 51 11.43 -14.39 0.41
N LEU A 52 12.06 -13.92 1.48
CA LEU A 52 12.83 -12.67 1.53
C LEU A 52 14.20 -12.96 2.14
N ASP A 53 15.27 -12.76 1.38
CA ASP A 53 16.63 -12.87 1.94
C ASP A 53 16.96 -11.62 2.80
N HIS A 54 17.66 -11.83 3.91
CA HIS A 54 18.06 -10.72 4.77
C HIS A 54 19.21 -9.92 4.13
N PRO A 55 19.03 -8.61 3.85
CA PRO A 55 19.97 -7.85 3.02
C PRO A 55 21.31 -7.55 3.72
N ARG A 56 21.40 -7.76 5.04
CA ARG A 56 22.57 -7.39 5.86
C ARG A 56 23.17 -8.53 6.67
N GLN A 57 22.58 -9.73 6.60
CA GLN A 57 22.98 -10.86 7.43
C GLN A 57 23.01 -12.10 6.55
N PRO A 58 24.20 -12.46 6.03
CA PRO A 58 24.36 -13.61 5.15
C PRO A 58 23.74 -14.87 5.73
N GLY A 59 23.01 -15.62 4.90
CA GLY A 59 22.33 -16.87 5.30
C GLY A 59 20.99 -16.68 6.00
N ALA A 60 20.73 -15.54 6.64
CA ALA A 60 19.43 -15.26 7.24
C ALA A 60 18.37 -14.95 6.18
N PHE A 61 17.14 -15.38 6.43
CA PHE A 61 16.00 -15.13 5.55
C PHE A 61 14.70 -15.14 6.33
N LEU A 62 13.65 -14.66 5.68
CA LEU A 62 12.30 -14.63 6.21
C LEU A 62 11.33 -15.23 5.21
N VAL A 63 10.22 -15.74 5.74
CA VAL A 63 9.11 -16.25 4.94
C VAL A 63 7.86 -15.49 5.35
N LEU A 64 7.38 -14.66 4.44
CA LEU A 64 6.11 -13.98 4.60
C LEU A 64 4.97 -14.93 4.23
N ARG A 65 4.11 -15.24 5.21
CA ARG A 65 2.99 -16.15 5.05
C ARG A 65 1.71 -15.41 4.67
N ALA A 66 0.79 -16.11 4.02
CA ALA A 66 -0.47 -15.51 3.55
C ALA A 66 -1.45 -15.18 4.70
N ASP A 67 -1.25 -15.75 5.88
CA ASP A 67 -1.99 -15.41 7.10
C ASP A 67 -1.44 -14.17 7.81
N GLY A 68 -0.34 -13.59 7.33
CA GLY A 68 0.28 -12.40 7.91
C GLY A 68 1.40 -12.70 8.91
N ASP A 69 1.70 -13.96 9.18
CA ASP A 69 2.87 -14.32 9.98
C ASP A 69 4.16 -14.13 9.16
N LEU A 70 5.25 -13.84 9.87
CA LEU A 70 6.58 -13.72 9.30
C LEU A 70 7.53 -14.69 10.00
N ASP A 71 7.84 -15.80 9.33
CA ASP A 71 8.84 -16.74 9.85
C ASP A 71 10.23 -16.14 9.66
N VAL A 72 11.11 -16.29 10.65
CA VAL A 72 12.44 -15.70 10.72
C VAL A 72 13.45 -16.81 10.94
N TYR A 73 14.40 -16.94 10.01
CA TYR A 73 15.47 -17.94 10.05
C TYR A 73 16.82 -17.22 10.09
N VAL A 74 17.61 -17.52 11.13
CA VAL A 74 18.92 -16.89 11.36
C VAL A 74 19.96 -17.97 11.65
N PRO A 75 21.10 -18.04 10.92
CA PRO A 75 22.17 -18.97 11.25
C PRO A 75 22.62 -18.84 12.71
N VAL A 76 22.84 -19.95 13.42
CA VAL A 76 23.24 -19.93 14.85
C VAL A 76 24.62 -19.32 15.09
N ASP A 77 25.47 -19.33 14.06
CA ASP A 77 26.80 -18.73 14.05
C ASP A 77 26.80 -17.28 13.56
N ALA A 78 25.61 -16.72 13.27
CA ALA A 78 25.53 -15.33 12.87
C ALA A 78 25.98 -14.42 14.02
N PRO A 79 26.84 -13.44 13.75
CA PRO A 79 27.47 -12.61 14.78
C PRO A 79 26.47 -11.76 15.59
N ASP A 80 25.24 -11.61 15.09
CA ASP A 80 24.16 -10.85 15.72
C ASP A 80 22.85 -11.67 15.74
N TYR A 81 22.73 -12.70 16.59
CA TYR A 81 21.40 -13.09 17.10
C TYR A 81 20.97 -12.08 18.17
N THR A 82 20.85 -10.81 17.78
CA THR A 82 20.01 -9.90 18.53
C THR A 82 18.64 -9.98 17.89
N VAL A 83 17.68 -10.58 18.60
CA VAL A 83 16.34 -10.00 18.61
C VAL A 83 16.58 -8.56 19.06
N ARG A 84 16.76 -7.63 18.10
CA ARG A 84 17.08 -6.25 18.42
C ARG A 84 15.93 -5.73 19.30
N THR A 85 16.18 -5.62 20.61
CA THR A 85 15.84 -4.37 21.28
C THR A 85 16.46 -3.27 20.43
N PRO A 86 15.69 -2.25 20.00
CA PRO A 86 16.13 -1.26 19.02
C PRO A 86 17.54 -0.75 19.31
N ASP A 87 18.30 -0.50 18.23
CA ASP A 87 19.67 0.04 18.22
C ASP A 87 19.87 1.07 19.35
N PRO A 88 21.02 1.08 20.08
CA PRO A 88 21.25 2.05 21.14
C PRO A 88 21.13 3.45 20.54
N ASP A 89 20.34 4.28 21.21
CA ASP A 89 20.12 5.68 20.92
C ASP A 89 21.41 6.40 20.47
N PRO A 90 21.31 7.48 19.66
CA PRO A 90 22.38 8.47 19.63
C PRO A 90 22.72 8.86 21.08
N GLN A 91 24.02 8.89 21.42
CA GLN A 91 24.60 8.99 22.77
C GLN A 91 24.26 10.26 23.58
N ASP A 92 23.17 10.94 23.26
CA ASP A 92 22.69 12.11 23.98
C ASP A 92 21.27 11.88 24.53
N PRO A 93 21.16 11.46 25.81
CA PRO A 93 19.89 11.28 26.50
C PRO A 93 19.08 12.58 26.68
N ALA A 94 19.65 13.75 26.40
CA ALA A 94 18.99 15.04 26.64
C ALA A 94 18.09 15.53 25.49
N ALA A 95 18.09 14.87 24.32
CA ALA A 95 17.38 15.34 23.13
C ALA A 95 16.02 14.65 22.86
N GLY A 96 15.62 13.64 23.64
CA GLY A 96 14.38 12.90 23.44
C GLY A 96 13.63 12.71 24.75
N GLY A 97 12.51 13.43 24.93
CA GLY A 97 11.64 13.26 26.09
C GLY A 97 11.17 11.81 26.25
N SER A 98 11.10 11.35 27.51
CA SER A 98 10.45 10.09 27.87
C SER A 98 9.00 10.12 27.39
N ILE A 99 8.54 9.04 26.77
CA ILE A 99 7.11 8.79 26.57
C ILE A 99 6.77 7.61 27.47
N ASP A 100 6.24 7.91 28.65
CA ASP A 100 5.60 6.91 29.49
C ASP A 100 4.44 6.27 28.71
N THR A 101 4.34 4.96 28.79
CA THR A 101 3.21 4.21 28.26
C THR A 101 1.94 4.66 28.99
N PRO A 102 0.85 5.09 28.32
CA PRO A 102 -0.36 5.46 29.02
C PRO A 102 -1.00 4.20 29.59
N ALA A 103 -1.29 4.21 30.89
CA ALA A 103 -2.18 3.25 31.52
C ALA A 103 -3.57 3.28 30.85
N PRO A 104 -4.29 2.14 30.82
CA PRO A 104 -5.61 2.08 30.21
C PRO A 104 -6.60 2.92 31.00
N GLY A 105 -7.15 3.97 30.38
CA GLY A 105 -8.18 4.83 30.98
C GLY A 105 -8.02 6.34 30.78
N ALA A 106 -6.98 6.84 30.11
CA ALA A 106 -6.85 8.27 29.83
C ALA A 106 -7.74 8.69 28.65
N ALA A 107 -8.79 9.45 28.93
CA ALA A 107 -9.66 10.07 27.93
C ALA A 107 -8.88 10.93 26.94
N ASP A 108 -9.39 11.00 25.70
CA ASP A 108 -8.94 11.86 24.60
C ASP A 108 -8.49 13.24 25.10
N ARG A 109 -7.18 13.44 25.16
CA ARG A 109 -6.60 14.78 25.16
C ARG A 109 -6.26 15.16 23.72
N PRO A 110 -6.56 16.39 23.28
CA PRO A 110 -6.16 16.84 21.95
C PRO A 110 -4.63 16.83 21.87
N VAL A 111 -4.09 16.05 20.95
CA VAL A 111 -2.66 16.08 20.62
C VAL A 111 -2.36 17.45 20.01
N GLU A 112 -1.60 18.28 20.71
CA GLU A 112 -1.07 19.54 20.15
C GLU A 112 -0.22 19.23 18.90
N PRO A 113 -0.24 20.10 17.87
CA PRO A 113 0.48 19.83 16.63
C PRO A 113 1.98 20.00 16.84
N ASP A 114 2.66 18.88 17.09
CA ASP A 114 4.10 18.78 17.24
C ASP A 114 4.80 19.26 15.96
N ARG A 115 5.26 20.52 15.94
CA ARG A 115 6.08 21.07 14.86
C ARG A 115 7.52 21.21 15.37
N PRO A 116 8.47 20.41 14.86
CA PRO A 116 9.89 20.68 15.04
C PRO A 116 10.25 22.07 14.50
N ARG A 117 11.24 22.73 15.12
CA ARG A 117 11.75 24.04 14.68
C ARG A 117 12.20 23.96 13.21
N GLY A 118 11.49 24.65 12.31
CA GLY A 118 11.83 24.80 10.88
C GLY A 118 10.95 24.06 9.87
N ALA A 119 9.93 23.31 10.29
CA ALA A 119 9.08 22.54 9.38
C ALA A 119 7.95 23.39 8.72
N ALA A 120 7.79 23.26 7.40
CA ALA A 120 6.47 23.40 6.77
C ALA A 120 5.85 21.99 6.77
N GLY A 121 4.59 21.80 7.18
CA GLY A 121 3.94 20.47 7.20
C GLY A 121 4.06 19.66 8.51
N PRO A 122 3.18 18.66 8.74
CA PRO A 122 3.12 17.92 9.99
C PRO A 122 4.26 16.89 10.11
N ALA A 123 4.79 16.68 11.32
CA ALA A 123 5.72 15.58 11.58
C ALA A 123 5.02 14.20 11.38
N TYR A 124 3.73 14.16 11.69
CA TYR A 124 2.95 12.94 11.73
C TYR A 124 1.60 13.09 11.02
N ILE A 125 1.22 12.08 10.25
CA ILE A 125 -0.04 12.02 9.52
C ILE A 125 -1.12 11.48 10.46
N ALA A 126 -2.27 12.17 10.49
CA ALA A 126 -3.39 11.81 11.36
C ALA A 126 -4.00 10.46 10.97
N GLY A 127 -4.13 9.56 11.96
CA GLY A 127 -4.68 8.21 11.78
C GLY A 127 -3.72 7.21 11.12
N ALA A 128 -2.44 7.55 10.93
CA ALA A 128 -1.43 6.58 10.53
C ALA A 128 -1.07 5.66 11.69
N VAL A 129 -0.93 4.36 11.41
CA VAL A 129 -0.41 3.36 12.36
C VAL A 129 1.04 3.70 12.72
N ARG A 130 1.41 3.60 13.99
CA ARG A 130 2.78 3.86 14.46
C ARG A 130 3.55 2.54 14.57
N PHE A 131 4.74 2.48 13.99
CA PHE A 131 5.60 1.30 13.97
C PHE A 131 6.95 1.52 14.65
N GLY A 132 7.44 0.50 15.36
CA GLY A 132 8.75 0.56 16.03
C GLY A 132 8.86 1.69 17.06
N ALA A 133 10.09 2.05 17.40
CA ALA A 133 10.38 3.04 18.44
C ALA A 133 10.10 4.51 18.02
N GLN A 134 9.59 4.74 16.81
CA GLN A 134 9.42 6.09 16.23
C GLN A 134 10.73 6.88 16.06
N ARG A 135 11.88 6.19 16.13
CA ARG A 135 13.24 6.74 16.03
C ARG A 135 13.95 6.24 14.78
N ILE A 136 13.81 6.98 13.68
CA ILE A 136 14.39 6.64 12.37
C ILE A 136 15.38 7.68 11.88
N GLY A 137 16.53 7.19 11.39
CA GLY A 137 17.65 7.90 10.73
C GLY A 137 18.23 9.11 11.48
N GLY A 138 17.45 10.15 11.76
CA GLY A 138 17.86 11.37 12.45
C GLY A 138 17.66 12.62 11.60
N ALA A 139 18.42 13.69 11.90
CA ALA A 139 18.30 14.97 11.22
C ALA A 139 18.65 14.92 9.72
N MET A 140 18.06 15.85 8.96
CA MET A 140 18.38 16.13 7.56
C MET A 140 19.70 16.92 7.45
N ASP A 141 20.48 16.65 6.41
CA ASP A 141 21.80 17.25 6.19
C ASP A 141 21.72 18.61 5.48
N THR A 142 20.68 18.79 4.65
CA THR A 142 20.50 20.01 3.84
C THR A 142 19.08 20.57 3.98
N PRO A 143 18.69 21.04 5.17
CA PRO A 143 17.31 21.45 5.46
C PRO A 143 16.81 22.68 4.65
N THR A 144 17.72 23.40 4.00
CA THR A 144 17.42 24.53 3.11
C THR A 144 17.24 24.11 1.64
N ALA A 145 17.61 22.89 1.27
CA ALA A 145 17.46 22.37 -0.09
C ALA A 145 16.01 21.96 -0.39
N PRO A 146 15.61 21.83 -1.66
CA PRO A 146 14.24 21.53 -2.04
C PRO A 146 13.67 20.25 -1.38
N PRO A 147 12.41 20.25 -0.92
CA PRO A 147 11.77 19.09 -0.30
C PRO A 147 11.42 18.03 -1.35
N ARG A 148 11.45 16.75 -0.97
CA ARG A 148 11.16 15.64 -1.90
C ARG A 148 10.50 14.44 -1.23
N ALA A 149 9.86 13.62 -2.06
CA ALA A 149 9.38 12.30 -1.70
C ALA A 149 10.01 11.25 -2.62
N VAL A 150 10.34 10.09 -2.06
CA VAL A 150 10.89 8.93 -2.77
C VAL A 150 9.94 7.76 -2.60
N TRP A 151 9.52 7.20 -3.73
CA TRP A 151 8.59 6.09 -3.79
C TRP A 151 9.35 4.79 -4.02
N HIS A 152 9.05 3.82 -3.17
CA HIS A 152 9.57 2.47 -3.20
C HIS A 152 8.43 1.46 -3.38
N THR A 153 8.78 0.27 -3.85
CA THR A 153 7.93 -0.91 -3.69
C THR A 153 8.63 -1.96 -2.86
N THR A 154 7.87 -2.54 -1.93
CA THR A 154 8.36 -3.57 -0.99
C THR A 154 8.72 -4.91 -1.66
N GLU A 155 8.44 -5.05 -2.95
CA GLU A 155 8.49 -6.29 -3.75
C GLU A 155 7.63 -7.45 -3.21
N SER A 156 6.65 -7.12 -2.37
CA SER A 156 5.75 -8.06 -1.70
C SER A 156 4.31 -7.97 -2.25
N PRO A 157 3.40 -8.90 -1.86
CA PRO A 157 1.97 -8.72 -2.11
C PRO A 157 1.38 -7.50 -1.39
N ALA A 158 0.23 -7.02 -1.87
CA ALA A 158 -0.58 -6.02 -1.17
C ALA A 158 -1.68 -6.67 -0.33
N GLY A 159 -2.25 -5.90 0.61
CA GLY A 159 -3.29 -6.36 1.52
C GLY A 159 -2.94 -6.21 3.01
N SER A 160 -3.98 -6.07 3.84
CA SER A 160 -3.85 -5.76 5.27
C SER A 160 -3.04 -6.79 6.07
N ALA A 161 -3.08 -8.07 5.69
CA ALA A 161 -2.32 -9.12 6.36
C ALA A 161 -0.81 -8.86 6.22
N TYR A 162 -0.35 -8.49 5.03
CA TYR A 162 1.07 -8.27 4.73
C TYR A 162 1.58 -6.91 5.23
N PHE A 163 0.71 -5.92 5.40
CA PHE A 163 1.08 -4.55 5.78
C PHE A 163 1.92 -4.49 7.06
N TYR A 164 1.52 -5.24 8.08
CA TYR A 164 2.17 -5.26 9.38
C TYR A 164 3.42 -6.15 9.37
N SER A 165 3.38 -7.30 8.71
CA SER A 165 4.53 -8.21 8.59
C SER A 165 5.68 -7.55 7.83
N ILE A 166 5.37 -6.81 6.75
CA ILE A 166 6.37 -6.03 6.03
C ILE A 166 6.91 -4.91 6.92
N ALA A 167 6.08 -4.26 7.74
CA ALA A 167 6.59 -3.29 8.70
C ALA A 167 7.55 -3.91 9.72
N ALA A 168 7.23 -5.10 10.25
CA ALA A 168 8.13 -5.85 11.14
C ALA A 168 9.43 -6.24 10.43
N TYR A 169 9.35 -6.72 9.18
CA TYR A 169 10.52 -7.00 8.35
C TYR A 169 11.42 -5.78 8.19
N LEU A 170 10.86 -4.61 7.82
CA LEU A 170 11.61 -3.37 7.61
C LEU A 170 12.34 -2.91 8.88
N ILE A 171 11.73 -3.07 10.06
CA ILE A 171 12.37 -2.80 11.35
C ILE A 171 13.53 -3.78 11.57
N ARG A 172 13.28 -5.08 11.38
CA ARG A 172 14.27 -6.14 11.61
C ARG A 172 15.51 -5.95 10.75
N VAL A 173 15.32 -5.60 9.48
CA VAL A 173 16.45 -5.35 8.57
C VAL A 173 17.03 -3.95 8.70
N GLY A 174 16.45 -3.08 9.54
CA GLY A 174 16.86 -1.68 9.74
C GLY A 174 16.75 -0.82 8.48
N ALA A 175 15.72 -1.03 7.66
CA ALA A 175 15.47 -0.35 6.41
C ALA A 175 14.20 0.52 6.46
N GLU A 176 13.83 1.01 7.64
CA GLU A 176 12.55 1.69 7.84
C GLU A 176 12.45 2.97 7.00
N PRO A 177 11.43 3.12 6.15
CA PRO A 177 11.07 4.41 5.55
C PRO A 177 10.42 5.32 6.60
N GLN A 178 10.06 6.55 6.24
CA GLN A 178 9.15 7.32 7.10
C GLN A 178 7.72 6.77 7.02
N VAL A 179 7.31 6.27 5.85
CA VAL A 179 5.92 5.87 5.57
C VAL A 179 5.88 4.48 4.91
N ILE A 180 4.90 3.67 5.30
CA ILE A 180 4.45 2.50 4.55
C ILE A 180 2.97 2.65 4.18
N TYR A 181 2.60 2.25 2.97
CA TYR A 181 1.23 2.38 2.46
C TYR A 181 0.78 1.11 1.75
N ASP A 182 -0.42 0.62 2.09
CA ASP A 182 -1.09 -0.47 1.38
C ASP A 182 -2.16 0.09 0.42
N PRO A 183 -1.94 0.02 -0.90
CA PRO A 183 -2.87 0.55 -1.89
C PRO A 183 -4.19 -0.23 -1.95
N GLU A 184 -4.22 -1.49 -1.52
CA GLU A 184 -5.43 -2.31 -1.54
C GLU A 184 -6.38 -1.92 -0.40
N SER A 185 -5.89 -1.95 0.84
CA SER A 185 -6.72 -1.62 2.02
C SER A 185 -6.75 -0.13 2.39
N ASP A 186 -5.98 0.73 1.70
CA ASP A 186 -5.77 2.14 2.08
C ASP A 186 -5.20 2.30 3.49
N ARG A 187 -4.43 1.32 3.98
CA ARG A 187 -3.74 1.45 5.28
C ARG A 187 -2.47 2.29 5.12
N LEU A 188 -2.23 3.13 6.12
CA LEU A 188 -1.10 4.05 6.18
C LEU A 188 -0.38 3.89 7.51
N GLY A 189 0.93 3.75 7.46
CA GLY A 189 1.79 3.56 8.63
C GLY A 189 2.99 4.49 8.60
N GLN A 190 3.55 4.76 9.78
CA GLN A 190 4.75 5.57 9.95
C GLN A 190 5.69 4.95 10.97
N PHE A 191 6.98 4.90 10.62
CA PHE A 191 8.07 4.45 11.51
C PHE A 191 8.72 5.61 12.26
N GLY A 192 8.36 6.85 11.94
CA GLY A 192 8.85 8.05 12.59
C GLY A 192 8.39 9.33 11.87
N PRO A 193 8.90 10.49 12.29
CA PRO A 193 8.41 11.78 11.79
C PRO A 193 8.89 12.05 10.35
N LEU A 194 8.04 12.70 9.55
CA LEU A 194 8.32 13.08 8.16
C LEU A 194 9.51 14.06 8.03
N THR A 195 9.89 14.71 9.12
CA THR A 195 11.00 15.67 9.23
C THR A 195 12.35 15.03 9.54
N SER A 196 12.39 13.72 9.82
CA SER A 196 13.62 12.95 10.01
C SER A 196 13.86 12.07 8.78
N SER A 197 15.11 11.65 8.57
CA SER A 197 15.46 10.75 7.47
C SER A 197 15.02 9.31 7.73
N GLY A 198 14.49 8.63 6.72
CA GLY A 198 14.35 7.17 6.69
C GLY A 198 15.66 6.44 6.37
N ARG A 199 15.62 5.10 6.36
CA ARG A 199 16.76 4.20 6.13
C ARG A 199 16.63 3.34 4.85
N ALA A 200 15.70 3.68 3.95
CA ALA A 200 15.39 2.93 2.74
C ALA A 200 16.28 3.29 1.52
N LEU A 201 17.18 4.26 1.65
CA LEU A 201 18.13 4.65 0.60
C LEU A 201 19.58 4.39 1.01
N ARG A 202 20.39 4.03 0.01
CA ARG A 202 21.85 3.96 0.12
C ARG A 202 22.49 5.32 -0.13
N ASN A 203 23.64 5.53 0.51
CA ASN A 203 24.47 6.70 0.28
C ASN A 203 25.11 6.67 -1.12
N ASP A 204 25.32 7.86 -1.67
CA ASP A 204 26.06 8.07 -2.91
C ASP A 204 27.49 8.50 -2.57
N GLY A 205 28.36 7.51 -2.38
CA GLY A 205 29.67 7.70 -1.77
C GLY A 205 29.55 8.24 -0.35
N ALA A 206 30.22 9.34 -0.04
CA ALA A 206 30.12 10.02 1.26
C ALA A 206 28.78 10.74 1.48
N ARG A 207 27.93 10.85 0.47
CA ARG A 207 26.74 11.70 0.49
C ARG A 207 25.50 10.91 0.90
N ARG A 208 24.84 11.33 1.98
CA ARG A 208 23.66 10.66 2.54
C ARG A 208 22.39 11.10 1.82
N THR A 209 22.01 10.35 0.78
CA THR A 209 20.87 10.70 -0.09
C THR A 209 19.54 10.69 0.65
N ASN A 210 19.37 9.82 1.65
CA ASN A 210 18.22 9.80 2.55
C ASN A 210 18.06 11.06 3.42
N ARG A 211 19.09 11.90 3.52
CA ARG A 211 19.12 13.12 4.35
C ARG A 211 19.20 14.40 3.54
N GLU A 212 18.96 14.34 2.24
CA GLU A 212 19.08 15.50 1.37
C GLU A 212 17.72 16.18 1.15
N GLY A 213 17.65 17.50 1.33
CA GLY A 213 16.43 18.30 1.25
C GLY A 213 15.89 18.75 2.62
N ARG A 214 14.98 19.72 2.59
CA ARG A 214 14.16 20.10 3.76
C ARG A 214 13.50 18.89 4.41
N VAL A 215 12.94 18.02 3.57
CA VAL A 215 12.51 16.67 3.89
C VAL A 215 12.83 15.75 2.72
N CYS A 216 13.08 14.48 3.02
CA CYS A 216 13.23 13.40 2.05
C CYS A 216 12.32 12.25 2.49
N ILE A 217 11.02 12.39 2.22
CA ILE A 217 9.99 11.44 2.68
C ILE A 217 10.09 10.17 1.82
N GLN A 218 10.63 9.10 2.37
CA GLN A 218 10.66 7.77 1.77
C GLN A 218 9.34 7.06 2.09
N VAL A 219 8.72 6.49 1.06
CA VAL A 219 7.45 5.77 1.13
C VAL A 219 7.65 4.38 0.56
N GLU A 220 7.45 3.36 1.40
CA GLU A 220 7.28 1.98 0.94
C GLU A 220 5.82 1.73 0.57
N VAL A 221 5.56 1.31 -0.66
CA VAL A 221 4.24 0.88 -1.08
C VAL A 221 4.21 -0.64 -1.20
N LEU A 222 3.22 -1.28 -0.57
CA LEU A 222 3.00 -2.71 -0.78
C LEU A 222 2.69 -2.98 -2.25
N GLY A 223 3.39 -3.93 -2.85
CA GLY A 223 3.34 -4.19 -4.28
C GLY A 223 4.72 -4.43 -4.87
N ARG A 224 4.76 -4.51 -6.20
CA ARG A 224 5.96 -4.89 -6.96
C ARG A 224 6.19 -3.93 -8.10
N ALA A 225 7.45 -3.59 -8.37
CA ALA A 225 7.83 -2.73 -9.48
C ALA A 225 7.39 -3.30 -10.84
N ARG A 226 7.45 -4.64 -10.99
CA ARG A 226 6.99 -5.34 -12.21
C ARG A 226 5.48 -5.29 -12.44
N SER A 227 4.72 -4.92 -11.41
CA SER A 227 3.26 -4.81 -11.48
C SER A 227 2.85 -3.54 -10.75
N PRO A 228 3.05 -2.36 -11.39
CA PRO A 228 2.89 -1.07 -10.74
C PRO A 228 1.56 -0.96 -10.01
N TRP A 229 1.63 -0.59 -8.73
CA TRP A 229 0.46 -0.52 -7.84
C TRP A 229 -0.58 0.51 -8.27
N THR A 230 -0.22 1.41 -9.19
CA THR A 230 -1.13 2.40 -9.77
C THR A 230 -2.07 1.82 -10.83
N ASN A 231 -1.86 0.57 -11.27
CA ASN A 231 -2.77 -0.12 -12.18
C ASN A 231 -4.12 -0.37 -11.50
N GLY A 232 -5.17 0.32 -11.94
CA GLY A 232 -6.50 0.24 -11.31
C GLY A 232 -6.61 0.98 -9.97
N PHE A 233 -5.62 1.80 -9.62
CA PHE A 233 -5.63 2.62 -8.41
C PHE A 233 -6.44 3.90 -8.62
N ASP A 234 -7.39 4.17 -7.73
CA ASP A 234 -8.12 5.43 -7.69
C ASP A 234 -7.74 6.23 -6.43
N PRO A 235 -6.91 7.28 -6.53
CA PRO A 235 -6.55 8.11 -5.38
C PRO A 235 -7.74 8.83 -4.75
N ALA A 236 -8.83 9.05 -5.49
CA ALA A 236 -10.02 9.73 -4.95
C ALA A 236 -10.75 8.85 -3.93
N ALA A 237 -10.73 7.53 -4.12
CA ALA A 237 -11.32 6.52 -3.24
C ALA A 237 -10.46 6.17 -2.01
N LYS A 238 -9.29 6.80 -1.85
CA LYS A 238 -8.26 6.42 -0.87
C LYS A 238 -7.99 7.57 0.12
N PRO A 239 -8.85 7.74 1.16
CA PRO A 239 -8.73 8.83 2.10
C PRO A 239 -7.38 8.89 2.84
N ASN A 240 -6.76 7.77 3.19
CA ASN A 240 -5.45 7.80 3.85
C ASN A 240 -4.32 8.12 2.87
N TYR A 241 -4.36 7.63 1.63
CA TYR A 241 -3.47 8.12 0.57
C TYR A 241 -3.57 9.64 0.39
N ARG A 242 -4.79 10.19 0.37
CA ARG A 242 -4.99 11.64 0.28
C ARG A 242 -4.38 12.40 1.45
N LYS A 243 -4.41 11.85 2.68
CA LYS A 243 -3.72 12.44 3.84
C LYS A 243 -2.21 12.42 3.68
N LEU A 244 -1.64 11.33 3.15
CA LEU A 244 -0.20 11.25 2.84
C LEU A 244 0.21 12.34 1.85
N ILE A 245 -0.52 12.47 0.75
CA ILE A 245 -0.25 13.51 -0.25
C ILE A 245 -0.43 14.92 0.32
N ALA A 246 -1.47 15.15 1.13
CA ALA A 246 -1.68 16.44 1.78
C ALA A 246 -0.52 16.80 2.72
N ALA A 247 0.02 15.83 3.47
CA ALA A 247 1.19 16.04 4.31
C ALA A 247 2.42 16.40 3.47
N MET A 248 2.70 15.66 2.38
CA MET A 248 3.80 15.98 1.46
C MET A 248 3.70 17.41 0.90
N ARG A 249 2.50 17.81 0.46
CA ARG A 249 2.23 19.17 -0.02
C ARG A 249 2.44 20.22 1.06
N ALA A 250 2.06 19.93 2.30
CA ALA A 250 2.29 20.82 3.43
C ALA A 250 3.78 21.00 3.75
N HIS A 251 4.62 20.00 3.44
CA HIS A 251 6.09 20.10 3.44
C HIS A 251 6.68 20.89 2.26
N GLY A 252 5.82 21.35 1.35
CA GLY A 252 6.20 22.10 0.17
C GLY A 252 6.76 21.24 -0.96
N ILE A 253 6.53 19.92 -0.94
CA ILE A 253 6.92 19.02 -2.03
C ILE A 253 6.06 19.37 -3.26
N PRO A 254 6.67 19.77 -4.39
CA PRO A 254 5.93 20.03 -5.62
C PRO A 254 5.29 18.77 -6.19
N ASP A 255 4.10 18.90 -6.79
CA ASP A 255 3.40 17.82 -7.49
C ASP A 255 4.01 17.58 -8.89
N THR A 256 5.33 17.41 -8.95
CA THR A 256 6.09 17.22 -10.20
C THR A 256 7.05 16.04 -10.05
N TRP A 257 7.48 15.51 -11.19
CA TRP A 257 8.49 14.45 -11.31
C TRP A 257 9.70 14.99 -12.06
N PRO A 258 10.65 15.65 -11.37
CA PRO A 258 11.74 16.38 -12.04
C PRO A 258 12.67 15.47 -12.84
N ALA A 259 12.82 14.21 -12.43
CA ALA A 259 13.59 13.20 -13.15
C ALA A 259 12.78 12.50 -14.27
N GLY A 260 11.54 12.94 -14.53
CA GLY A 260 10.60 12.26 -15.41
C GLY A 260 9.92 11.06 -14.74
N PRO A 261 9.12 10.28 -15.49
CA PRO A 261 8.50 9.07 -14.95
C PRO A 261 9.56 8.01 -14.58
N PRO A 262 9.33 7.24 -13.50
CA PRO A 262 10.18 6.09 -13.20
C PRO A 262 10.19 5.06 -14.35
N PRO A 263 11.30 4.34 -14.53
CA PRO A 263 11.48 3.40 -15.63
C PRO A 263 10.56 2.18 -15.50
N ALA A 264 10.18 1.61 -16.65
CA ALA A 264 9.32 0.43 -16.70
C ALA A 264 10.03 -0.90 -16.42
N THR A 265 11.37 -0.92 -16.47
CA THR A 265 12.17 -2.14 -16.30
C THR A 265 13.46 -1.83 -15.56
N ALA A 266 14.05 -2.86 -14.94
CA ALA A 266 15.37 -2.77 -14.32
C ALA A 266 16.45 -2.31 -15.30
N ALA A 267 16.43 -2.81 -16.54
CA ALA A 267 17.40 -2.43 -17.58
C ALA A 267 17.31 -0.95 -17.97
N ALA A 268 16.14 -0.32 -17.83
CA ALA A 268 15.94 1.10 -18.09
C ALA A 268 16.32 2.00 -16.89
N ALA A 269 16.54 1.42 -15.69
CA ALA A 269 16.89 2.14 -14.46
C ALA A 269 18.40 2.48 -14.40
N THR A 270 18.93 3.09 -15.45
CA THR A 270 20.36 3.41 -15.59
C THR A 270 20.67 4.89 -15.34
N ARG A 271 19.69 5.79 -15.53
CA ARG A 271 19.90 7.24 -15.41
C ARG A 271 19.52 7.76 -14.02
N ARG A 272 20.52 8.22 -13.26
CA ARG A 272 20.37 8.86 -11.95
C ARG A 272 21.10 10.20 -11.94
N ASP A 273 20.35 11.29 -12.04
CA ASP A 273 20.89 12.63 -12.25
C ASP A 273 21.06 13.38 -10.92
N ARG A 274 22.32 13.50 -10.47
CA ARG A 274 22.68 14.14 -9.21
C ARG A 274 22.31 15.63 -9.17
N THR A 275 22.45 16.33 -10.29
CA THR A 275 22.12 17.77 -10.37
C THR A 275 20.63 17.97 -10.21
N THR A 276 19.82 17.15 -10.88
CA THR A 276 18.35 17.18 -10.74
C THR A 276 17.93 16.83 -9.31
N TRP A 277 18.53 15.81 -8.70
CA TRP A 277 18.25 15.40 -7.31
C TRP A 277 18.50 16.52 -6.29
N GLN A 278 19.56 17.31 -6.49
CA GLN A 278 19.98 18.36 -5.56
C GLN A 278 19.23 19.68 -5.73
N THR A 279 18.86 20.00 -6.96
CA THR A 279 18.36 21.34 -7.31
C THR A 279 16.84 21.40 -7.49
N LYS A 280 16.16 20.26 -7.55
CA LYS A 280 14.70 20.19 -7.78
C LYS A 280 14.03 19.42 -6.66
N GLY A 281 12.94 19.97 -6.15
CA GLY A 281 12.03 19.26 -5.25
C GLY A 281 10.94 18.58 -6.07
N GLY A 282 10.35 17.51 -5.53
CA GLY A 282 9.27 16.79 -6.18
C GLY A 282 9.23 15.32 -5.77
N HIS A 283 8.61 14.51 -6.62
CA HIS A 283 8.55 13.07 -6.46
C HIS A 283 9.61 12.37 -7.31
N TYR A 284 10.17 11.31 -6.76
CA TYR A 284 11.19 10.47 -7.37
C TYR A 284 10.88 9.00 -7.10
N GLY A 285 11.23 8.10 -8.02
CA GLY A 285 11.32 6.68 -7.73
C GLY A 285 12.69 6.35 -7.14
N HIS A 286 12.83 5.24 -6.39
CA HIS A 286 14.14 4.74 -5.94
C HIS A 286 15.13 4.59 -7.11
N SER A 287 14.63 4.10 -8.25
CA SER A 287 15.29 4.06 -9.56
C SER A 287 15.97 5.33 -10.03
N GLN A 288 15.58 6.49 -9.52
CA GLN A 288 16.06 7.80 -9.96
C GLN A 288 17.01 8.45 -8.94
N VAL A 289 17.24 7.81 -7.78
CA VAL A 289 18.08 8.35 -6.71
C VAL A 289 19.56 8.01 -6.97
N PRO A 290 20.47 8.99 -7.02
CA PRO A 290 21.91 8.75 -7.16
C PRO A 290 22.48 7.78 -6.12
N GLY A 291 23.51 7.01 -6.49
CA GLY A 291 24.17 6.04 -5.59
C GLY A 291 23.35 4.80 -5.22
N ASN A 292 22.15 4.66 -5.77
CA ASN A 292 21.29 3.50 -5.56
C ASN A 292 21.27 2.62 -6.82
N ASP A 293 20.85 1.37 -6.69
CA ASP A 293 20.87 0.33 -7.74
C ASP A 293 19.51 -0.32 -7.98
N HIS A 294 18.52 -0.09 -7.11
CA HIS A 294 17.17 -0.63 -7.29
C HIS A 294 16.38 0.11 -8.37
N TRP A 295 15.37 -0.54 -8.95
CA TRP A 295 14.59 -0.04 -10.09
C TRP A 295 13.12 0.29 -9.76
N ASP A 296 12.70 0.03 -8.54
CA ASP A 296 11.39 0.36 -8.01
C ASP A 296 11.13 1.90 -8.08
N PRO A 297 9.86 2.32 -8.13
CA PRO A 297 8.61 1.56 -7.99
C PRO A 297 8.09 0.96 -9.31
N GLY A 298 8.93 0.88 -10.35
CA GLY A 298 8.51 0.53 -11.70
C GLY A 298 7.67 1.64 -12.36
N ALA A 299 7.04 1.34 -13.49
CA ALA A 299 6.27 2.31 -14.28
C ALA A 299 4.92 2.70 -13.64
N ILE A 300 4.97 3.35 -12.48
CA ILE A 300 3.78 3.93 -11.85
C ILE A 300 3.24 5.10 -12.67
N ASP A 301 1.91 5.25 -12.70
CA ASP A 301 1.27 6.38 -13.36
C ASP A 301 1.48 7.66 -12.55
N THR A 302 2.40 8.50 -13.04
CA THR A 302 2.77 9.78 -12.42
C THR A 302 1.65 10.83 -12.49
N SER A 303 0.56 10.59 -13.21
CA SER A 303 -0.64 11.42 -13.14
C SER A 303 -1.52 11.10 -11.91
N LEU A 304 -1.37 9.90 -11.34
CA LEU A 304 -2.08 9.46 -10.13
C LEU A 304 -1.26 9.69 -8.84
N VAL A 305 0.04 9.95 -8.99
CA VAL A 305 0.98 10.20 -7.89
C VAL A 305 1.68 11.55 -8.11
N PRO A 306 1.37 12.59 -7.33
CA PRO A 306 0.52 12.61 -6.13
C PRO A 306 -0.99 12.67 -6.41
N GLY A 307 -1.40 12.71 -7.68
CA GLY A 307 -2.80 12.86 -8.07
C GLY A 307 -3.25 14.33 -8.04
N PRO A 308 -4.45 14.64 -8.55
CA PRO A 308 -4.92 16.02 -8.66
C PRO A 308 -4.96 16.69 -7.29
N ARG A 309 -4.66 17.99 -7.24
CA ARG A 309 -4.96 18.77 -6.03
C ARG A 309 -6.47 18.75 -5.82
N PRO A 310 -6.94 18.45 -4.59
CA PRO A 310 -8.27 18.87 -4.19
C PRO A 310 -8.35 20.37 -4.46
N GLY A 311 -9.34 20.80 -5.25
CA GLY A 311 -9.57 22.22 -5.46
C GLY A 311 -9.66 22.90 -4.10
N THR A 312 -8.82 23.92 -3.88
CA THR A 312 -8.95 24.80 -2.73
C THR A 312 -10.33 25.44 -2.83
N GLY A 313 -11.21 25.13 -1.89
CA GLY A 313 -12.54 25.70 -1.86
C GLY A 313 -12.44 27.21 -1.68
N ASP A 314 -12.75 27.93 -2.76
CA ASP A 314 -13.53 29.16 -2.72
C ASP A 314 -14.67 28.96 -3.74
N ASP A 315 -15.89 29.01 -3.22
CA ASP A 315 -17.23 29.12 -3.83
C ASP A 315 -17.62 28.29 -5.07
N THR A 316 -18.67 27.48 -4.85
CA THR A 316 -19.54 26.83 -5.88
C THR A 316 -20.68 27.82 -6.20
N PRO A 317 -21.32 27.90 -7.41
CA PRO A 317 -21.57 26.81 -8.37
C PRO A 317 -21.49 27.15 -9.87
N ALA A 318 -20.97 26.21 -10.69
CA ALA A 318 -21.59 25.79 -11.96
C ALA A 318 -20.92 24.52 -12.51
N ALA A 319 -21.73 23.57 -12.98
CA ALA A 319 -21.29 22.39 -13.70
C ALA A 319 -20.50 22.77 -14.97
N GLY A 320 -19.18 22.58 -14.94
CA GLY A 320 -18.30 22.81 -16.08
C GLY A 320 -17.79 21.50 -16.67
N SER A 321 -18.22 21.19 -17.89
CA SER A 321 -17.71 20.11 -18.74
C SER A 321 -16.19 20.20 -18.94
N GLY A 322 -15.45 19.13 -18.59
CA GLY A 322 -14.02 19.04 -18.91
C GLY A 322 -13.77 18.90 -20.43
N VAL A 323 -12.56 19.19 -20.91
CA VAL A 323 -12.18 18.95 -22.32
C VAL A 323 -10.96 18.02 -22.36
N TYR A 324 -11.07 16.91 -23.09
CA TYR A 324 -10.01 15.95 -23.37
C TYR A 324 -9.42 16.18 -24.77
N VAL A 325 -8.10 16.04 -24.93
CA VAL A 325 -7.43 16.08 -26.25
C VAL A 325 -7.01 14.68 -26.64
N VAL A 326 -7.60 14.15 -27.70
CA VAL A 326 -7.36 12.80 -28.23
C VAL A 326 -5.88 12.63 -28.57
N LYS A 327 -5.28 11.53 -28.14
CA LYS A 327 -3.88 11.18 -28.42
C LYS A 327 -3.81 10.12 -29.51
N LYS A 328 -2.64 9.99 -30.14
CA LYS A 328 -2.40 8.93 -31.14
C LYS A 328 -2.57 7.57 -30.46
N GLY A 329 -3.51 6.76 -30.97
CA GLY A 329 -3.83 5.43 -30.41
C GLY A 329 -5.03 5.41 -29.47
N ASP A 330 -5.61 6.56 -29.12
CA ASP A 330 -6.86 6.59 -28.36
C ASP A 330 -8.05 6.10 -29.20
N THR A 331 -8.98 5.42 -28.55
CA THR A 331 -10.33 5.16 -29.07
C THR A 331 -11.37 5.90 -28.23
N LEU A 332 -12.52 6.24 -28.83
CA LEU A 332 -13.57 6.96 -28.11
C LEU A 332 -14.12 6.14 -26.92
N SER A 333 -14.11 4.81 -27.05
CA SER A 333 -14.50 3.88 -26.00
C SER A 333 -13.52 3.86 -24.82
N ALA A 334 -12.20 3.81 -25.09
CA ALA A 334 -11.19 3.88 -24.04
C ALA A 334 -11.22 5.23 -23.30
N ILE A 335 -11.43 6.33 -24.02
CA ILE A 335 -11.60 7.66 -23.42
C ILE A 335 -12.87 7.69 -22.56
N ALA A 336 -13.99 7.15 -23.06
CA ALA A 336 -15.24 7.13 -22.30
C ALA A 336 -15.10 6.38 -20.97
N VAL A 337 -14.47 5.18 -20.99
CA VAL A 337 -14.19 4.40 -19.77
C VAL A 337 -13.29 5.18 -18.81
N ARG A 338 -12.18 5.74 -19.31
CA ARG A 338 -11.23 6.54 -18.52
C ARG A 338 -11.88 7.73 -17.83
N HIS A 339 -12.94 8.28 -18.42
CA HIS A 339 -13.66 9.44 -17.91
C HIS A 339 -15.04 9.10 -17.36
N SER A 340 -15.28 7.83 -17.00
CA SER A 340 -16.51 7.39 -16.33
C SER A 340 -17.79 7.81 -17.07
N THR A 341 -17.78 7.71 -18.40
CA THR A 341 -18.93 7.92 -19.29
C THR A 341 -19.03 6.78 -20.30
N THR A 342 -20.00 6.84 -21.23
CA THR A 342 -20.16 5.85 -22.29
C THR A 342 -19.73 6.41 -23.64
N THR A 343 -19.28 5.54 -24.55
CA THR A 343 -18.94 5.93 -25.92
C THR A 343 -20.09 6.66 -26.60
N ALA A 344 -21.33 6.19 -26.39
CA ALA A 344 -22.54 6.81 -26.95
C ALA A 344 -22.81 8.21 -26.38
N ALA A 345 -22.68 8.38 -25.05
CA ALA A 345 -22.85 9.68 -24.41
C ALA A 345 -21.74 10.67 -24.83
N LEU A 346 -20.50 10.19 -24.93
CA LEU A 346 -19.36 11.01 -25.33
C LEU A 346 -19.41 11.36 -26.83
N ALA A 347 -19.84 10.43 -27.69
CA ALA A 347 -20.08 10.68 -29.10
C ALA A 347 -21.17 11.72 -29.31
N LYS A 348 -22.31 11.54 -28.63
CA LYS A 348 -23.44 12.48 -28.66
C LYS A 348 -23.06 13.87 -28.15
N LEU A 349 -22.28 13.96 -27.07
CA LEU A 349 -21.84 15.25 -26.50
C LEU A 349 -20.90 16.03 -27.42
N ASN A 350 -20.23 15.34 -28.34
CA ASN A 350 -19.22 15.91 -29.24
C ASN A 350 -19.63 15.88 -30.71
N ASP A 351 -20.90 15.61 -31.00
CA ASP A 351 -21.44 15.49 -32.36
C ASP A 351 -20.65 14.53 -33.26
N ILE A 352 -20.11 13.45 -32.67
CA ILE A 352 -19.36 12.41 -33.38
C ILE A 352 -20.34 11.38 -33.94
N LYS A 353 -20.46 11.34 -35.27
CA LYS A 353 -21.32 10.38 -35.98
C LYS A 353 -20.73 8.97 -36.03
N ASP A 354 -19.41 8.87 -36.07
CA ASP A 354 -18.67 7.62 -36.15
C ASP A 354 -17.65 7.54 -35.00
N PRO A 355 -17.97 6.80 -33.91
CA PRO A 355 -17.11 6.65 -32.73
C PRO A 355 -15.70 6.12 -33.00
N ASP A 356 -15.49 5.40 -34.11
CA ASP A 356 -14.20 4.80 -34.44
C ASP A 356 -13.28 5.75 -35.22
N ARG A 357 -13.77 6.95 -35.56
CA ARG A 357 -13.06 7.94 -36.39
C ARG A 357 -12.62 9.19 -35.64
N ILE A 358 -12.19 9.05 -34.39
CA ILE A 358 -11.53 10.15 -33.68
C ILE A 358 -10.06 10.31 -34.12
N ARG A 359 -9.55 11.54 -34.14
CA ARG A 359 -8.19 11.85 -34.59
C ARG A 359 -7.34 12.40 -33.44
N ALA A 360 -6.06 12.04 -33.42
CA ALA A 360 -5.10 12.68 -32.51
C ALA A 360 -5.13 14.20 -32.67
N GLY A 361 -5.16 14.93 -31.57
CA GLY A 361 -5.35 16.38 -31.50
C GLY A 361 -6.82 16.84 -31.42
N GLN A 362 -7.79 15.96 -31.65
CA GLN A 362 -9.22 16.30 -31.54
C GLN A 362 -9.61 16.61 -30.10
N ARG A 363 -10.39 17.67 -29.89
CA ARG A 363 -10.88 18.07 -28.55
C ARG A 363 -12.26 17.48 -28.31
N LEU A 364 -12.43 16.73 -27.21
CA LEU A 364 -13.68 16.15 -26.77
C LEU A 364 -14.14 16.82 -25.48
N ARG A 365 -15.33 17.41 -25.48
CA ARG A 365 -16.09 17.77 -24.29
C ARG A 365 -16.42 16.48 -23.53
N LEU A 366 -16.09 16.46 -22.25
CA LEU A 366 -16.43 15.40 -21.31
C LEU A 366 -17.69 15.82 -20.55
N PRO A 367 -18.63 14.90 -20.30
CA PRO A 367 -19.78 15.21 -19.48
C PRO A 367 -19.33 15.52 -18.05
N GLY A 368 -19.84 16.61 -17.47
CA GLY A 368 -19.65 16.90 -16.06
C GLY A 368 -20.26 15.77 -15.23
N VAL A 369 -19.46 15.12 -14.39
CA VAL A 369 -19.90 13.94 -13.64
C VAL A 369 -20.84 14.38 -12.52
N ALA A 370 -22.15 14.37 -12.78
CA ALA A 370 -23.08 14.02 -11.73
C ALA A 370 -22.87 12.51 -11.48
N ALA A 371 -22.36 12.15 -10.30
CA ALA A 371 -22.13 10.76 -9.93
C ALA A 371 -23.42 9.95 -10.18
N ALA A 372 -23.36 9.02 -11.14
CA ALA A 372 -24.43 8.08 -11.33
C ALA A 372 -24.55 7.25 -10.04
N LYS A 373 -25.77 7.13 -9.51
CA LYS A 373 -26.03 6.33 -8.30
C LYS A 373 -25.46 4.91 -8.52
N PRO A 374 -24.69 4.35 -7.58
CA PRO A 374 -24.14 3.01 -7.73
C PRO A 374 -25.27 2.01 -8.01
N GLN A 375 -25.11 1.24 -9.09
CA GLN A 375 -26.04 0.16 -9.43
C GLN A 375 -25.62 -1.11 -8.70
N TYR A 376 -26.59 -1.83 -8.15
CA TYR A 376 -26.39 -3.08 -7.42
C TYR A 376 -26.99 -4.25 -8.19
N GLU A 377 -26.44 -5.44 -7.97
CA GLU A 377 -26.95 -6.67 -8.57
C GLU A 377 -28.37 -6.97 -8.07
N PRO A 378 -29.33 -7.24 -8.97
CA PRO A 378 -30.64 -7.74 -8.54
C PRO A 378 -30.47 -9.09 -7.83
N PHE A 379 -31.35 -9.37 -6.87
CA PHE A 379 -31.37 -10.66 -6.20
C PHE A 379 -31.59 -11.79 -7.22
N PRO A 380 -30.66 -12.75 -7.39
CA PRO A 380 -30.77 -13.79 -8.43
C PRO A 380 -31.74 -14.93 -8.06
N GLY A 381 -32.41 -14.85 -6.90
CA GLY A 381 -33.25 -15.91 -6.35
C GLY A 381 -32.48 -16.87 -5.46
N ALA A 382 -33.13 -17.39 -4.41
CA ALA A 382 -32.47 -18.25 -3.42
C ALA A 382 -31.90 -19.54 -4.03
N ALA A 383 -32.61 -20.11 -5.02
CA ALA A 383 -32.19 -21.31 -5.74
C ALA A 383 -30.88 -21.13 -6.54
N PHE A 384 -30.42 -19.89 -6.75
CA PHE A 384 -29.11 -19.63 -7.35
C PHE A 384 -27.95 -20.17 -6.50
N PHE A 385 -28.11 -20.14 -5.18
CA PHE A 385 -27.06 -20.46 -4.20
C PHE A 385 -27.14 -21.92 -3.78
N HIS A 386 -26.37 -22.77 -4.47
CA HIS A 386 -26.27 -24.18 -4.15
C HIS A 386 -24.83 -24.69 -4.33
N THR A 387 -24.51 -25.80 -3.67
CA THR A 387 -23.19 -26.44 -3.74
C THR A 387 -22.75 -26.66 -5.19
N GLY A 388 -21.52 -26.27 -5.51
CA GLY A 388 -20.93 -26.43 -6.83
C GLY A 388 -21.25 -25.33 -7.85
N ARG A 389 -22.16 -24.37 -7.55
CA ARG A 389 -22.40 -23.21 -8.41
C ARG A 389 -21.11 -22.40 -8.56
N ARG A 390 -20.73 -22.06 -9.81
CA ARG A 390 -19.67 -21.07 -10.10
C ARG A 390 -20.24 -19.85 -10.80
N SER A 391 -19.96 -18.66 -10.30
CA SER A 391 -20.35 -17.37 -10.89
C SER A 391 -19.53 -16.21 -10.31
N PRO A 392 -19.15 -15.19 -11.12
CA PRO A 392 -18.58 -13.94 -10.61
C PRO A 392 -19.46 -13.25 -9.56
N LEU A 393 -20.77 -13.48 -9.60
CA LEU A 393 -21.72 -12.94 -8.63
C LEU A 393 -21.47 -13.48 -7.22
N VAL A 394 -21.00 -14.73 -7.10
CA VAL A 394 -20.60 -15.33 -5.81
C VAL A 394 -19.36 -14.62 -5.27
N THR A 395 -18.35 -14.38 -6.11
CA THR A 395 -17.16 -13.61 -5.73
C THR A 395 -17.53 -12.20 -5.27
N ALA A 396 -18.39 -11.51 -6.02
CA ALA A 396 -18.82 -10.15 -5.72
C ALA A 396 -19.58 -10.05 -4.40
N MET A 397 -20.51 -10.98 -4.17
CA MET A 397 -21.22 -11.11 -2.90
C MET A 397 -20.24 -11.40 -1.76
N GLY A 398 -19.32 -12.36 -1.94
CA GLY A 398 -18.34 -12.73 -0.92
C GLY A 398 -17.41 -11.58 -0.55
N ARG A 399 -16.94 -10.79 -1.52
CA ARG A 399 -16.17 -9.57 -1.27
C ARG A 399 -16.96 -8.56 -0.45
N ARG A 400 -18.26 -8.43 -0.75
CA ARG A 400 -19.13 -7.53 0.00
C ARG A 400 -19.39 -8.02 1.44
N LEU A 401 -19.52 -9.32 1.66
CA LEU A 401 -19.60 -9.93 2.99
C LEU A 401 -18.32 -9.68 3.81
N VAL A 402 -17.15 -9.78 3.19
CA VAL A 402 -15.86 -9.42 3.81
C VAL A 402 -15.87 -7.95 4.21
N ALA A 403 -16.28 -7.05 3.32
CA ALA A 403 -16.37 -5.61 3.60
C ALA A 403 -17.35 -5.28 4.75
N GLU A 404 -18.36 -6.12 4.96
CA GLU A 404 -19.29 -6.02 6.10
C GLU A 404 -18.79 -6.71 7.38
N GLY A 405 -17.55 -7.20 7.42
CA GLY A 405 -16.99 -7.94 8.57
C GLY A 405 -17.60 -9.33 8.78
N CYS A 406 -18.35 -9.83 7.80
CA CYS A 406 -19.07 -11.09 7.87
C CYS A 406 -18.33 -12.25 7.19
N GLY A 407 -17.15 -12.02 6.60
CA GLY A 407 -16.36 -13.05 5.93
C GLY A 407 -15.93 -14.18 6.87
N ARG A 408 -16.06 -15.42 6.40
CA ARG A 408 -15.64 -16.68 7.07
C ARG A 408 -14.82 -17.52 6.09
N TYR A 409 -13.89 -16.86 5.40
CA TYR A 409 -13.05 -17.44 4.35
C TYR A 409 -11.63 -17.67 4.85
N ASN A 410 -11.02 -18.79 4.46
CA ASN A 410 -9.60 -19.07 4.74
C ASN A 410 -8.67 -18.38 3.73
N HIS A 411 -9.07 -18.29 2.46
CA HIS A 411 -8.27 -17.71 1.35
C HIS A 411 -9.01 -16.60 0.59
N GLY A 412 -10.09 -16.06 1.19
CA GLY A 412 -10.98 -15.09 0.55
C GLY A 412 -12.05 -15.72 -0.37
N PRO A 413 -13.00 -14.90 -0.83
CA PRO A 413 -14.13 -15.35 -1.65
C PRO A 413 -13.70 -15.64 -3.09
N GLY A 414 -14.10 -16.80 -3.60
CA GLY A 414 -13.90 -17.22 -4.99
C GLY A 414 -15.21 -17.30 -5.77
N PRO A 415 -15.16 -17.65 -7.07
CA PRO A 415 -16.37 -17.74 -7.90
C PRO A 415 -17.25 -18.93 -7.58
N GLN A 416 -16.75 -19.92 -6.83
CA GLN A 416 -17.50 -21.10 -6.47
C GLN A 416 -18.24 -20.89 -5.15
N TRP A 417 -19.52 -21.21 -5.09
CA TRP A 417 -20.30 -21.24 -3.86
C TRP A 417 -19.85 -22.41 -2.98
N THR A 418 -19.40 -22.08 -1.77
CA THR A 418 -18.86 -23.01 -0.78
C THR A 418 -19.55 -22.89 0.58
N ASN A 419 -19.20 -23.78 1.51
CA ASN A 419 -19.63 -23.66 2.90
C ASN A 419 -19.12 -22.37 3.57
N ALA A 420 -17.99 -21.83 3.11
CA ALA A 420 -17.48 -20.55 3.60
C ALA A 420 -18.39 -19.39 3.20
N ASP A 421 -18.93 -19.39 1.98
CA ASP A 421 -19.92 -18.39 1.53
C ASP A 421 -21.20 -18.49 2.35
N ARG A 422 -21.71 -19.72 2.55
CA ARG A 422 -22.90 -19.95 3.38
C ARG A 422 -22.69 -19.47 4.81
N ALA A 423 -21.56 -19.81 5.43
CA ALA A 423 -21.23 -19.36 6.79
C ALA A 423 -21.07 -17.82 6.86
N SER A 424 -20.45 -17.21 5.85
CA SER A 424 -20.29 -15.76 5.75
C SER A 424 -21.63 -15.05 5.63
N TYR A 425 -22.53 -15.59 4.82
CA TYR A 425 -23.86 -15.02 4.62
C TYR A 425 -24.76 -15.22 5.87
N ALA A 426 -24.61 -16.34 6.59
CA ALA A 426 -25.28 -16.54 7.86
C ALA A 426 -24.83 -15.51 8.91
N ALA A 427 -23.54 -15.14 8.92
CA ALA A 427 -23.04 -14.05 9.76
C ALA A 427 -23.66 -12.70 9.38
N TRP A 428 -23.83 -12.43 8.08
CA TRP A 428 -24.51 -11.23 7.59
C TRP A 428 -25.99 -11.19 7.98
N GLN A 429 -26.72 -12.29 7.84
CA GLN A 429 -28.11 -12.40 8.30
C GLN A 429 -28.21 -12.12 9.82
N ARG A 430 -27.33 -12.70 10.64
CA ARG A 430 -27.28 -12.39 12.08
C ARG A 430 -26.98 -10.93 12.36
N LYS A 431 -26.05 -10.31 11.60
CA LYS A 431 -25.75 -8.87 11.70
C LYS A 431 -26.97 -7.99 11.40
N LEU A 432 -27.88 -8.45 10.54
CA LEU A 432 -29.15 -7.79 10.25
C LEU A 432 -30.27 -8.12 11.26
N GLY A 433 -30.00 -8.92 12.31
CA GLY A 433 -30.95 -9.29 13.35
C GLY A 433 -31.75 -10.57 13.10
N TYR A 434 -31.43 -11.34 12.05
CA TYR A 434 -32.07 -12.63 11.80
C TYR A 434 -31.54 -13.70 12.76
N SER A 435 -32.36 -14.70 13.09
CA SER A 435 -31.98 -15.78 14.02
C SER A 435 -32.64 -17.12 13.63
N GLY A 436 -32.18 -18.22 14.25
CA GLY A 436 -32.72 -19.55 13.98
C GLY A 436 -32.60 -19.94 12.50
N THR A 437 -33.69 -20.44 11.92
CA THR A 437 -33.77 -20.85 10.51
C THR A 437 -33.69 -19.67 9.54
N ASP A 438 -33.93 -18.44 10.00
CA ASP A 438 -33.89 -17.25 9.14
C ASP A 438 -32.45 -16.71 8.92
N ALA A 439 -31.46 -17.33 9.59
CA ALA A 439 -30.03 -17.06 9.44
C ALA A 439 -29.26 -18.31 8.97
N ASP A 440 -29.82 -19.03 8.00
CA ASP A 440 -29.33 -20.31 7.47
C ASP A 440 -28.17 -20.20 6.46
N GLY A 441 -27.78 -18.98 6.10
CA GLY A 441 -26.73 -18.67 5.15
C GLY A 441 -27.14 -18.72 3.68
N ILE A 442 -28.42 -18.91 3.37
CA ILE A 442 -28.93 -18.81 2.00
C ILE A 442 -29.47 -17.39 1.76
N PRO A 443 -28.99 -16.66 0.74
CA PRO A 443 -29.46 -15.31 0.48
C PRO A 443 -30.97 -15.23 0.22
N GLY A 444 -31.64 -14.37 0.97
CA GLY A 444 -33.01 -13.92 0.70
C GLY A 444 -33.03 -12.51 0.11
N LYS A 445 -34.15 -12.11 -0.51
CA LYS A 445 -34.27 -10.80 -1.18
C LYS A 445 -33.93 -9.62 -0.27
N ALA A 446 -34.48 -9.59 0.94
CA ALA A 446 -34.27 -8.49 1.89
C ALA A 446 -32.81 -8.38 2.36
N SER A 447 -32.19 -9.51 2.74
CA SER A 447 -30.78 -9.54 3.14
C SER A 447 -29.83 -9.25 1.98
N TRP A 448 -30.21 -9.62 0.75
CA TRP A 448 -29.45 -9.31 -0.46
C TRP A 448 -29.49 -7.83 -0.81
N ASP A 449 -30.69 -7.24 -0.80
CA ASP A 449 -30.88 -5.81 -1.08
C ASP A 449 -30.18 -4.93 -0.03
N ALA A 450 -30.06 -5.40 1.21
CA ALA A 450 -29.30 -4.76 2.27
C ALA A 450 -27.78 -4.90 2.08
N LEU A 451 -27.31 -6.03 1.52
CA LEU A 451 -25.88 -6.28 1.31
C LEU A 451 -25.28 -5.32 0.27
N LYS A 452 -26.08 -4.81 -0.68
CA LYS A 452 -25.62 -3.87 -1.73
C LYS A 452 -24.45 -4.42 -2.54
N VAL A 453 -24.64 -5.61 -3.12
CA VAL A 453 -23.64 -6.26 -3.99
C VAL A 453 -23.46 -5.41 -5.26
N PRO A 454 -22.26 -4.90 -5.57
CA PRO A 454 -22.04 -4.04 -6.74
C PRO A 454 -22.33 -4.77 -8.05
N LYS A 455 -23.03 -4.09 -8.98
CA LYS A 455 -23.26 -4.61 -10.33
C LYS A 455 -21.93 -4.84 -11.04
N GLN A 456 -21.71 -6.05 -11.51
CA GLN A 456 -20.56 -6.43 -12.31
C GLN A 456 -20.70 -5.76 -13.69
N LEU A 457 -19.63 -5.10 -14.16
CA LEU A 457 -19.58 -4.43 -15.47
C LEU A 457 -19.13 -5.39 -16.57
#